data_AF-A0A0B1S3W0-F1
#
_entry.id   AF-A0A0B1S3W0-F1
#
_cell.length_a   1.000
_cell.length_b   1.000
_cell.length_c   1.000
_cell.angle_alpha   90.00
_cell.angle_beta   90.00
_cell.angle_gamma   90.00
#
_symmetry.space_group_name_H-M   'P 1'
#
loop_
_entity.id
_entity.type
_entity.pdbx_description
1 polymer ?
#
loop_
_entity_poly.entity_id
_entity_poly.type
_entity_poly.pdbx_seq_one_letter_code
_entity_poly.pdbx_strand_id
1 'polypeptide(L)'
;LQFDAPAHLHDLIECIIPSTINVEGVAYASEAKKLIIVVDKQTTNFEFAEISTTQCPKMKALDPDGNFIRGVIVTLAPANAKNQGFTDSKDEPYDYVCRYFAPWVGITEDPATGSA
;
A
#
# COMPACT_ATOMS: atom_id res chain seq x y z
N LEU A 1 8.34 8.20 16.02
CA LEU A 1 9.53 7.37 15.74
C LEU A 1 9.96 7.68 14.32
N GLN A 2 11.17 8.22 14.15
CA GLN A 2 11.77 8.46 12.84
C GLN A 2 12.67 7.26 12.54
N PHE A 3 12.60 6.69 11.34
CA PHE A 3 13.50 5.61 10.92
C PHE A 3 14.44 6.14 9.83
N ASP A 4 15.64 5.57 9.76
CA ASP A 4 16.62 5.91 8.73
C ASP A 4 16.14 5.34 7.38
N ALA A 5 15.44 6.18 6.62
CA ALA A 5 14.93 5.85 5.31
C ALA A 5 16.05 5.92 4.26
N PRO A 6 16.13 4.96 3.33
CA PRO A 6 17.03 5.07 2.19
C PRO A 6 16.58 6.21 1.27
N ALA A 7 17.54 6.81 0.54
CA ALA A 7 17.28 7.93 -0.37
C ALA A 7 16.22 7.62 -1.44
N HIS A 8 16.08 6.35 -1.83
CA HIS A 8 15.14 5.90 -2.86
C HIS A 8 13.74 5.56 -2.31
N LEU A 9 13.46 5.75 -1.01
CA LEU A 9 12.16 5.41 -0.44
C LEU A 9 11.01 6.18 -1.12
N HIS A 10 11.23 7.46 -1.40
CA HIS A 10 10.24 8.28 -2.09
C HIS A 10 9.91 7.72 -3.49
N ASP A 11 10.94 7.40 -4.27
CA ASP A 11 10.77 6.83 -5.61
C ASP A 11 10.04 5.47 -5.58
N LEU A 12 10.25 4.67 -4.52
CA LEU A 12 9.52 3.42 -4.30
C LEU A 12 8.04 3.66 -4.02
N ILE A 13 7.69 4.69 -3.25
CA ILE A 13 6.30 5.06 -2.96
C ILE A 13 5.61 5.53 -4.25
N GLU A 14 6.26 6.36 -5.05
CA GLU A 14 5.73 6.82 -6.35
C GLU A 14 5.55 5.68 -7.38
N CYS A 15 6.27 4.58 -7.22
CA CYS A 15 6.08 3.41 -8.08
C CYS A 15 4.76 2.66 -7.83
N ILE A 16 4.19 2.77 -6.63
CA ILE A 16 3.02 2.00 -6.22
C ILE A 16 1.78 2.86 -5.98
N ILE A 17 1.96 4.07 -5.46
CA ILE A 17 0.86 5.01 -5.20
C ILE A 17 0.68 5.92 -6.42
N PRO A 18 -0.49 5.91 -7.08
CA PRO A 18 -0.83 6.87 -8.12
C PRO A 18 -0.68 8.31 -7.60
N SER A 19 -0.20 9.21 -8.45
CA SER A 19 -0.01 10.63 -8.08
C SER A 19 -1.31 11.37 -7.74
N THR A 20 -2.46 10.77 -8.03
CA THR A 20 -3.80 11.26 -7.67
C THR A 20 -4.15 10.99 -6.20
N ILE A 21 -3.43 10.08 -5.53
CA ILE A 21 -3.67 9.69 -4.14
C ILE A 21 -2.61 10.35 -3.25
N ASN A 22 -3.06 11.13 -2.29
CA ASN A 22 -2.17 11.76 -1.31
C ASN A 22 -1.72 10.74 -0.26
N VAL A 23 -0.43 10.76 0.06
CA VAL A 23 0.16 9.98 1.17
C VAL A 23 0.17 10.86 2.43
N GLU A 24 -0.54 10.42 3.48
CA GLU A 24 -0.58 11.10 4.78
C GLU A 24 0.54 10.66 5.72
N GLY A 25 1.02 9.42 5.58
CA GLY A 25 2.01 8.88 6.49
C GLY A 25 2.70 7.65 5.97
N VAL A 26 3.90 7.40 6.51
CA VAL A 26 4.71 6.23 6.22
C VAL A 26 5.25 5.66 7.52
N ALA A 27 5.08 4.36 7.71
CA ALA A 27 5.69 3.60 8.79
C ALA A 27 6.47 2.41 8.21
N TYR A 28 7.43 1.91 8.98
CA TYR A 28 8.29 0.83 8.54
C TYR A 28 8.49 -0.19 9.68
N ALA A 29 8.15 -1.44 9.40
CA ALA A 29 8.40 -2.57 10.29
C ALA A 29 9.70 -3.25 9.86
N SER A 30 10.82 -2.87 10.48
CA SER A 30 12.17 -3.28 10.07
C SER A 30 12.42 -4.78 10.12
N GLU A 31 11.98 -5.46 11.18
CA GLU A 31 12.14 -6.91 11.32
C GLU A 31 11.42 -7.68 10.20
N ALA A 32 10.22 -7.24 9.84
CA ALA A 32 9.41 -7.85 8.79
C ALA A 32 9.74 -7.32 7.39
N LYS A 33 10.55 -6.26 7.28
CA LYS A 33 10.82 -5.51 6.04
C LYS A 33 9.53 -5.07 5.33
N LYS A 34 8.55 -4.57 6.11
CA LYS A 34 7.25 -4.13 5.58
C LYS A 34 7.16 -2.61 5.61
N LEU A 35 6.93 -2.01 4.45
CA LEU A 35 6.57 -0.60 4.32
C LEU A 35 5.06 -0.46 4.50
N ILE A 36 4.62 0.47 5.34
CA ILE A 36 3.21 0.77 5.57
C ILE A 36 2.97 2.20 5.10
N ILE A 37 2.09 2.37 4.13
CA ILE A 37 1.75 3.64 3.53
C ILE A 37 0.30 3.96 3.90
N VAL A 38 0.10 5.06 4.63
CA VAL A 38 -1.21 5.58 4.97
C VAL A 38 -1.59 6.62 3.93
N VAL A 39 -2.66 6.37 3.20
CA VAL A 39 -3.18 7.29 2.17
C VAL A 39 -4.37 8.11 2.72
N ASP A 40 -4.67 9.21 2.04
CA ASP A 40 -5.68 10.16 2.48
C ASP A 40 -7.05 9.52 2.66
N LYS A 41 -7.71 9.87 3.78
CA LYS A 41 -9.01 9.30 4.18
C LYS A 41 -10.17 9.62 3.25
N GLN A 42 -10.02 10.52 2.29
CA GLN A 42 -11.00 10.84 1.23
C GLN A 42 -10.83 9.98 -0.02
N THR A 43 -9.73 9.24 -0.15
CA THR A 43 -9.50 8.29 -1.26
C THR A 43 -10.71 7.36 -1.38
N THR A 44 -11.27 7.23 -2.59
CA THR A 44 -12.41 6.34 -2.87
C THR A 44 -11.95 4.90 -3.10
N ASN A 45 -12.87 3.92 -3.02
CA ASN A 45 -12.56 2.54 -3.38
C ASN A 45 -12.09 2.43 -4.84
N PHE A 46 -12.65 3.25 -5.73
CA PHE A 46 -12.22 3.30 -7.14
C PHE A 46 -10.75 3.71 -7.27
N GLU A 47 -10.34 4.84 -6.69
CA GLU A 47 -8.94 5.29 -6.70
C GLU A 47 -8.05 4.28 -5.96
N PHE A 48 -8.50 3.79 -4.81
CA PHE A 48 -7.75 2.82 -4.02
C PHE A 48 -7.48 1.53 -4.78
N ALA A 49 -8.37 1.11 -5.69
CA ALA A 49 -8.19 -0.04 -6.57
C ALA A 49 -7.13 0.17 -7.66
N GLU A 50 -6.83 1.42 -8.04
CA GLU A 50 -5.80 1.75 -9.06
C GLU A 50 -4.36 1.50 -8.55
N ILE A 51 -4.19 1.41 -7.23
CA ILE A 51 -2.91 1.05 -6.60
C ILE A 51 -2.51 -0.33 -7.11
N SER A 52 -1.30 -0.44 -7.67
CA SER A 52 -0.85 -1.66 -8.32
C SER A 52 0.65 -1.73 -8.40
N THR A 53 1.19 -2.92 -8.60
CA THR A 53 2.63 -3.12 -8.80
C THR A 53 3.01 -3.09 -10.29
N THR A 54 2.33 -2.30 -11.12
CA THR A 54 2.63 -2.22 -12.56
C THR A 54 4.07 -1.76 -12.82
N GLN A 55 4.63 -0.93 -11.94
CA GLN A 55 6.04 -0.51 -11.97
C GLN A 55 6.98 -1.48 -11.22
N CYS A 56 6.59 -2.74 -11.02
CA CYS A 56 7.40 -3.82 -10.45
C CYS A 56 8.88 -3.81 -10.87
N PRO A 57 9.23 -3.69 -12.17
CA PRO A 57 10.63 -3.66 -12.60
C PRO A 57 11.42 -2.47 -12.01
N LYS A 58 10.79 -1.29 -11.91
CA LYS A 58 11.41 -0.10 -11.31
C LYS A 58 11.56 -0.26 -9.80
N MET A 59 10.55 -0.84 -9.12
CA MET A 59 10.65 -1.15 -7.69
C MET A 59 11.82 -2.10 -7.39
N LYS A 60 11.96 -3.16 -8.19
CA LYS A 60 13.10 -4.08 -8.09
C LYS A 60 14.42 -3.42 -8.48
N ALA A 61 14.44 -2.44 -9.39
CA ALA A 61 15.68 -1.72 -9.67
C ALA A 61 16.16 -0.85 -8.48
N LEU A 62 15.22 -0.33 -7.68
CA LEU A 62 15.53 0.51 -6.50
C LEU A 62 15.93 -0.33 -5.27
N ASP A 63 15.34 -1.51 -5.08
CA ASP A 63 15.74 -2.51 -4.06
C ASP A 63 15.84 -3.92 -4.69
N PRO A 64 16.95 -4.25 -5.38
CA PRO A 64 17.09 -5.50 -6.16
C PRO A 64 16.87 -6.78 -5.38
N ASP A 65 17.39 -6.81 -4.15
CA ASP A 65 17.37 -8.01 -3.32
C ASP A 65 16.18 -8.04 -2.35
N GLY A 66 15.35 -6.99 -2.32
CA GLY A 66 14.31 -6.82 -1.30
C GLY A 66 14.92 -6.76 0.11
N ASN A 67 16.12 -6.18 0.21
CA ASN A 67 16.87 -6.15 1.45
C ASN A 67 16.28 -5.14 2.43
N PHE A 68 15.70 -4.07 1.90
CA PHE A 68 15.04 -3.04 2.68
C PHE A 68 13.53 -3.31 2.77
N ILE A 69 12.87 -3.59 1.65
CA ILE A 69 11.42 -3.87 1.61
C ILE A 69 11.16 -5.23 0.96
N ARG A 70 10.38 -6.06 1.64
CA ARG A 70 9.83 -7.31 1.08
C ARG A 70 8.33 -7.24 0.83
N GLY A 71 7.64 -6.32 1.48
CA GLY A 71 6.21 -6.11 1.30
C GLY A 71 5.78 -4.68 1.56
N VAL A 72 4.74 -4.25 0.87
CA VAL A 72 4.11 -2.94 1.01
C VAL A 72 2.67 -3.14 1.42
N ILE A 73 2.27 -2.49 2.50
CA ILE A 73 0.90 -2.37 2.96
C ILE A 73 0.44 -0.96 2.62
N VAL A 74 -0.67 -0.83 1.91
CA VAL A 74 -1.31 0.46 1.65
C VAL A 74 -2.65 0.48 2.34
N THR A 75 -2.95 1.56 3.06
CA THR A 75 -4.10 1.58 3.97
C THR A 75 -4.70 2.96 4.19
N LEU A 76 -6.00 3.00 4.53
CA LEU A 76 -6.68 4.15 5.06
C LEU A 76 -7.80 3.77 6.06
N ALA A 77 -8.20 4.74 6.87
CA ALA A 77 -9.48 4.74 7.59
C ALA A 77 -10.42 5.73 6.86
N PRO A 78 -11.44 5.27 6.11
CA PRO A 78 -12.26 6.15 5.29
C PRO A 78 -13.02 7.20 6.12
N ALA A 79 -13.07 8.45 5.66
CA ALA A 79 -13.84 9.50 6.32
C ALA A 79 -15.36 9.26 6.22
N ASN A 80 -15.80 8.64 5.12
CA ASN A 80 -17.17 8.23 4.85
C ASN A 80 -17.16 6.97 3.98
N ALA A 81 -16.88 5.84 4.62
CA ALA A 81 -16.71 4.53 3.97
C ALA A 81 -17.84 4.20 2.98
N LYS A 82 -19.10 4.47 3.36
CA LYS A 82 -20.26 4.21 2.50
C LYS A 82 -20.23 5.02 1.20
N ASN A 83 -20.07 6.33 1.28
CA ASN A 83 -20.03 7.19 0.09
C ASN A 83 -18.78 6.94 -0.77
N GLN A 84 -17.71 6.45 -0.16
CA GLN A 84 -16.45 6.12 -0.83
C GLN A 84 -16.43 4.70 -1.42
N GLY A 85 -17.48 3.89 -1.19
CA GLY A 85 -17.60 2.54 -1.73
C GLY A 85 -16.87 1.45 -0.92
N PHE A 86 -16.47 1.73 0.32
CA PHE A 86 -15.87 0.77 1.24
C PHE A 86 -16.93 0.11 2.11
N THR A 87 -17.73 -0.75 1.49
CA THR A 87 -18.77 -1.53 2.17
C THR A 87 -18.64 -3.03 1.88
N ASP A 88 -19.25 -3.85 2.73
CA ASP A 88 -19.36 -5.28 2.50
C ASP A 88 -20.56 -5.64 1.59
N SER A 89 -20.81 -6.94 1.42
CA SER A 89 -21.93 -7.43 0.60
C SER A 89 -23.33 -7.11 1.17
N LYS A 90 -23.40 -6.61 2.40
CA LYS A 90 -24.63 -6.16 3.08
C LYS A 90 -24.72 -4.64 3.17
N ASP A 91 -23.82 -3.91 2.50
CA ASP A 91 -23.74 -2.44 2.53
C ASP A 91 -23.32 -1.87 3.90
N GLU A 92 -22.66 -2.68 4.74
CA GLU A 92 -22.08 -2.23 6.01
C GLU A 92 -20.71 -1.58 5.77
N PRO A 93 -20.45 -0.38 6.31
CA PRO A 93 -19.20 0.35 6.10
C PRO A 93 -18.01 -0.29 6.82
N TYR A 94 -16.84 -0.30 6.17
CA TYR A 94 -15.59 -0.68 6.83
C TYR A 94 -15.00 0.48 7.64
N ASP A 95 -14.55 0.18 8.86
CA ASP A 95 -13.79 1.14 9.68
C ASP A 95 -12.36 1.36 9.15
N TYR A 96 -11.83 0.37 8.43
CA TYR A 96 -10.45 0.34 7.98
C TYR A 96 -10.30 -0.55 6.74
N VAL A 97 -9.40 -0.16 5.84
CA VAL A 97 -9.15 -0.88 4.58
C VAL A 97 -7.65 -0.98 4.35
N CYS A 98 -7.17 -2.14 3.89
CA CYS A 98 -5.78 -2.34 3.53
C CYS A 98 -5.61 -3.28 2.33
N ARG A 99 -4.53 -3.07 1.58
CA ARG A 99 -4.04 -3.95 0.51
C ARG A 99 -2.57 -4.30 0.78
N TYR A 100 -2.17 -5.50 0.39
CA TYR A 100 -0.80 -5.99 0.57
C TYR A 100 -0.18 -6.40 -0.75
N PHE A 101 1.07 -5.97 -0.96
CA PHE A 101 1.83 -6.18 -2.18
C PHE A 101 3.22 -6.69 -1.81
N ALA A 102 3.75 -7.70 -2.50
CA ALA A 102 5.09 -8.23 -2.22
C ALA A 102 5.81 -8.66 -3.51
N PRO A 103 6.15 -7.69 -4.39
CA PRO A 103 6.67 -7.97 -5.73
C PRO A 103 8.02 -8.69 -5.74
N TRP A 104 8.82 -8.53 -4.68
CA TRP A 104 10.10 -9.22 -4.49
C TRP A 104 9.97 -10.73 -4.32
N VAL A 105 8.81 -11.21 -3.86
CA VAL A 105 8.52 -12.64 -3.71
C VAL A 105 7.47 -13.13 -4.70
N GLY A 106 7.20 -12.36 -5.76
CA GLY A 106 6.30 -12.75 -6.85
C GLY A 106 4.81 -12.51 -6.58
N ILE A 107 4.46 -11.80 -5.50
CA ILE A 107 3.08 -11.48 -5.15
C ILE A 107 2.77 -10.06 -5.63
N THR A 108 2.04 -9.96 -6.74
CA THR A 108 1.64 -8.66 -7.31
C THR A 108 0.53 -8.01 -6.51
N GLU A 109 -0.28 -8.78 -5.79
CA GLU A 109 -1.22 -8.37 -4.76
C GLU A 109 -1.66 -9.64 -4.00
N ASP A 110 -1.71 -9.56 -2.68
CA ASP A 110 -2.28 -10.62 -1.85
C ASP A 110 -3.76 -10.30 -1.59
N PRO A 111 -4.71 -11.15 -2.01
CA PRO A 111 -6.07 -10.99 -1.58
C PRO A 111 -6.09 -11.09 -0.05
N ALA A 112 -6.51 -10.03 0.65
CA ALA A 112 -6.51 -9.94 2.12
C ALA A 112 -7.31 -11.06 2.83
N THR A 113 -7.98 -11.95 2.09
CA THR A 113 -8.64 -13.17 2.58
C THR A 113 -7.77 -14.43 2.56
N GLY A 114 -6.54 -14.37 2.05
CA GLY A 114 -5.59 -15.47 2.02
C GLY A 114 -5.98 -16.62 1.09
N SER A 115 -5.01 -17.09 0.31
CA SER A 115 -4.94 -18.51 -0.01
C SER A 115 -3.56 -18.96 0.42
N ALA A 116 -3.44 -19.28 1.72
CA ALA A 116 -2.31 -19.98 2.29
C ALA A 116 -2.61 -21.47 2.33
#